data_AF-A0A075B2B4-F1
#
_entry.id   AF-A0A075B2B4-F1
#
_cell.length_a   1.000
_cell.length_b   1.000
_cell.length_c   1.000
_cell.angle_alpha   90.00
_cell.angle_beta   90.00
_cell.angle_gamma   90.00
#
_symmetry.space_group_name_H-M   'P 1'
#
loop_
_entity.id
_entity.type
_entity.pdbx_description
1 polymer ?
#
loop_
_entity_poly.entity_id
_entity_poly.type
_entity_poly.pdbx_seq_one_letter_code
_entity_poly.pdbx_strand_id
1 'polypeptide(L)'
;EYLVFALIWQIIKQGILGKVKIEKHPELQKLTNDKDIPPEDILLKWLNYHLKSCDNQIQVNNLTFDLKDSKILITLLKQLDNSLIDYVIEDEDDLKRAEKMLEMADKIGCRSFVTATDVVEGNEKLMLMFIANIFNKMTSVPMSEIELKLQETTIKQLQGTVELKDIELLTLQDQINSSNSEINVLNAKVKNLQQENQLLQECIEDQRKTNKSLSERLFCKTAAMDSLQEKYENVCKEYDDFKTKQEDSQVE
;
A
#
# COMPACT_ATOMS: atom_id res chain seq x y z
N GLU A 1 -31.17 10.83 28.54
CA GLU A 1 -31.75 11.28 27.25
C GLU A 1 -30.92 12.38 26.58
N TYR A 2 -30.53 13.46 27.27
CA TYR A 2 -29.70 14.54 26.71
C TYR A 2 -28.37 14.10 26.05
N LEU A 3 -27.73 13.05 26.58
CA LEU A 3 -26.48 12.52 26.00
C LEU A 3 -26.67 11.94 24.59
N VAL A 4 -27.81 11.30 24.34
CA VAL A 4 -28.12 10.67 23.04
C VAL A 4 -28.32 11.75 21.97
N PHE A 5 -29.07 12.81 22.29
CA PHE A 5 -29.24 13.94 21.37
C PHE A 5 -27.93 14.70 21.12
N ALA A 6 -27.07 14.83 22.13
CA ALA A 6 -25.74 15.41 21.94
C ALA A 6 -24.90 14.58 20.96
N LEU A 7 -24.90 13.25 21.08
CA LEU A 7 -24.16 12.36 20.19
C LEU A 7 -24.71 12.37 18.76
N ILE A 8 -26.04 12.31 18.59
CA ILE A 8 -26.67 12.38 17.27
C ILE A 8 -26.30 13.70 16.57
N TRP A 9 -26.35 14.81 17.29
CA TRP A 9 -25.95 16.11 16.76
C TRP A 9 -24.48 16.11 16.30
N GLN A 10 -23.56 15.56 17.10
CA GLN A 10 -22.15 15.51 16.70
C GLN A 10 -21.93 14.67 15.44
N ILE A 11 -22.63 13.55 15.28
CA ILE A 11 -22.55 12.71 14.07
C ILE A 11 -23.03 13.49 12.84
N ILE A 12 -24.16 14.17 12.95
CA ILE A 12 -24.72 14.98 11.86
C ILE A 12 -23.76 16.12 11.50
N LYS A 13 -23.27 16.85 12.51
CA LYS A 13 -22.31 17.96 12.36
C LYS A 13 -21.05 17.49 11.63
N GLN A 14 -20.46 16.37 12.07
CA GLN A 14 -19.28 15.77 11.44
C GLN A 14 -19.54 15.36 9.98
N GLY A 15 -20.70 14.78 9.68
CA GLY A 15 -21.05 14.32 8.33
C GLY A 15 -21.19 15.46 7.30
N ILE A 16 -21.65 16.63 7.74
CA ILE A 16 -21.87 17.79 6.87
C ILE A 16 -20.64 18.68 6.80
N LEU A 17 -20.01 18.97 7.95
CA LEU A 17 -18.82 19.81 8.02
C LEU A 17 -17.55 19.08 7.60
N GLY A 18 -17.50 17.74 7.68
CA GLY A 18 -16.36 16.95 7.20
C GLY A 18 -16.10 17.07 5.69
N LYS A 19 -17.09 17.54 4.92
CA LYS A 19 -16.95 17.85 3.49
C LYS A 19 -16.41 19.26 3.23
N VAL A 20 -16.53 20.16 4.20
CA VAL A 20 -16.06 21.54 4.16
C VAL A 20 -14.56 21.56 4.46
N LYS A 21 -13.73 21.36 3.43
CA LYS A 21 -12.27 21.42 3.55
C LYS A 21 -11.69 22.51 2.66
N ILE A 22 -10.80 23.32 3.25
CA ILE A 22 -10.06 24.41 2.56
C ILE A 22 -9.27 23.87 1.36
N GLU A 23 -8.80 22.63 1.43
CA GLU A 23 -8.03 21.96 0.38
C GLU A 23 -8.73 21.93 -0.98
N LYS A 24 -10.08 21.98 -1.00
CA LYS A 24 -10.88 21.93 -2.23
C LYS A 24 -11.15 23.30 -2.85
N HIS A 25 -10.76 24.40 -2.19
CA HIS A 25 -11.09 25.76 -2.62
C HIS A 25 -9.86 26.66 -2.63
N PRO A 26 -9.19 26.84 -3.79
CA PRO A 26 -8.02 27.72 -3.89
C PRO A 26 -8.35 29.19 -3.56
N GLU A 27 -9.61 29.61 -3.72
CA GLU A 27 -10.08 30.95 -3.32
C GLU A 27 -10.06 31.15 -1.80
N LEU A 28 -10.37 30.10 -1.03
CA LEU A 28 -10.31 30.13 0.44
C LEU A 28 -8.88 29.96 0.96
N GLN A 29 -8.02 29.23 0.23
CA GLN A 29 -6.59 29.14 0.54
C GLN A 29 -5.90 30.50 0.45
N LYS A 30 -6.28 31.35 -0.52
CA LYS A 30 -5.74 32.72 -0.62
C LYS A 30 -6.18 33.61 0.56
N LEU A 31 -7.32 33.30 1.16
CA LEU A 31 -7.88 34.08 2.26
C LEU A 31 -7.30 33.66 3.62
N THR A 32 -6.65 32.51 3.74
CA THR A 32 -6.00 32.11 5.00
C THR A 32 -4.82 31.16 4.79
N ASN A 33 -3.69 31.47 5.45
CA ASN A 33 -2.47 30.64 5.46
C ASN A 33 -2.50 29.49 6.47
N ASP A 34 -3.48 29.49 7.37
CA ASP A 34 -3.67 28.48 8.42
C ASP A 34 -4.48 27.29 7.90
N LYS A 35 -4.01 26.07 8.15
CA LYS A 35 -4.63 24.82 7.69
C LYS A 35 -5.61 24.24 8.72
N ASP A 36 -5.50 24.65 9.98
CA ASP A 36 -6.27 24.09 11.10
C ASP A 36 -7.39 25.04 11.56
N ILE A 37 -8.20 25.54 10.61
CA ILE A 37 -9.32 26.43 10.89
C ILE A 37 -10.59 25.61 11.18
N PRO A 38 -11.40 25.98 12.19
CA PRO A 38 -12.72 25.39 12.39
C PRO A 38 -13.62 25.50 11.14
N PRO A 39 -14.48 24.49 10.89
CA PRO A 39 -15.38 24.51 9.74
C PRO A 39 -16.37 25.68 9.75
N GLU A 40 -16.80 26.16 10.93
CA GLU A 40 -17.67 27.34 11.01
C GLU A 40 -16.98 28.61 10.47
N ASP A 41 -15.71 28.81 10.82
CA ASP A 41 -14.92 29.96 10.38
C ASP A 41 -14.63 29.91 8.87
N ILE A 42 -14.47 28.70 8.32
CA ILE A 42 -14.32 28.51 6.87
C ILE A 42 -15.59 28.97 6.15
N LEU A 43 -16.77 28.55 6.64
CA LEU A 43 -18.06 28.97 6.07
C LEU A 43 -18.27 30.49 6.18
N LEU A 44 -17.87 31.08 7.30
CA LEU A 44 -17.98 32.53 7.51
C LEU A 44 -17.06 33.32 6.57
N LYS A 45 -15.84 32.85 6.35
CA LYS A 45 -14.91 33.46 5.37
C LYS A 45 -15.44 33.34 3.95
N TRP A 46 -15.97 32.17 3.60
CA TRP A 46 -16.59 31.93 2.29
C TRP A 46 -17.80 32.83 2.05
N LEU A 47 -18.68 32.95 3.04
CA LEU A 47 -19.84 33.83 2.99
C LEU A 47 -19.41 35.30 2.74
N ASN A 48 -18.48 35.79 3.53
CA ASN A 48 -17.95 37.15 3.38
C ASN A 48 -17.23 37.39 2.05
N TYR A 49 -16.59 36.36 1.48
CA TYR A 49 -15.96 36.46 0.17
C TYR A 49 -16.98 36.76 -0.93
N HIS A 50 -18.09 36.03 -0.95
CA HIS A 50 -19.17 36.28 -1.93
C HIS A 50 -19.89 37.59 -1.68
N LEU A 51 -20.12 37.97 -0.42
CA LEU A 51 -20.79 39.24 -0.09
C LEU A 51 -19.97 40.46 -0.49
N LYS A 52 -18.63 40.41 -0.36
CA LYS A 52 -17.75 41.47 -0.85
C LYS A 52 -17.87 41.70 -2.35
N SER A 53 -18.20 40.66 -3.14
CA SER A 53 -18.44 40.83 -4.57
C SER A 53 -19.75 41.56 -4.88
N CYS A 54 -20.73 41.54 -3.96
CA CYS A 54 -22.00 42.25 -4.10
C CYS A 54 -21.93 43.68 -3.57
N ASP A 55 -21.44 43.84 -2.34
CA ASP A 55 -21.32 45.12 -1.65
C ASP A 55 -20.18 45.07 -0.61
N ASN A 56 -19.21 45.96 -0.75
CA ASN A 56 -18.04 46.05 0.14
C ASN A 56 -18.40 46.45 1.59
N GLN A 57 -19.62 46.95 1.85
CA GLN A 57 -20.04 47.38 3.18
C GLN A 57 -20.63 46.25 4.04
N ILE A 58 -21.00 45.11 3.44
CA ILE A 58 -21.63 44.00 4.16
C ILE A 58 -20.55 43.07 4.70
N GLN A 59 -20.49 42.94 6.03
CA GLN A 59 -19.60 42.01 6.71
C GLN A 59 -20.39 41.22 7.77
N VAL A 60 -20.32 39.89 7.67
CA VAL A 60 -20.95 38.95 8.60
C VAL A 60 -19.90 38.46 9.59
N ASN A 61 -20.19 38.60 10.89
CA ASN A 61 -19.33 38.13 11.97
C ASN A 61 -19.91 36.91 12.69
N ASN A 62 -21.20 36.61 12.48
CA ASN A 62 -21.86 35.45 13.04
C ASN A 62 -22.83 34.80 12.05
N LEU A 63 -22.83 33.46 11.98
CA LEU A 63 -23.74 32.67 11.13
C LEU A 63 -25.18 32.57 11.66
N THR A 64 -25.54 33.33 12.70
CA THR A 64 -26.87 33.32 13.33
C THR A 64 -27.51 34.70 13.30
N PHE A 65 -27.14 35.59 14.23
CA PHE A 65 -27.78 36.88 14.44
C PHE A 65 -27.78 37.76 13.18
N ASP A 66 -26.64 37.82 12.49
CA ASP A 66 -26.49 38.63 11.27
C ASP A 66 -27.32 38.10 10.10
N LEU A 67 -27.81 36.86 10.17
CA LEU A 67 -28.54 36.19 9.09
C LEU A 67 -30.04 36.02 9.37
N LYS A 68 -30.52 36.43 10.55
CA LYS A 68 -31.92 36.28 10.98
C LYS A 68 -32.91 36.97 10.08
N ASP A 69 -32.52 38.13 9.54
CA ASP A 69 -33.37 38.95 8.69
C ASP A 69 -33.50 38.38 7.27
N SER A 70 -32.79 37.28 6.94
CA SER A 70 -32.75 36.63 5.63
C SER A 70 -32.25 37.49 4.46
N LYS A 71 -31.91 38.77 4.66
CA LYS A 71 -31.50 39.67 3.56
C LYS A 71 -30.15 39.25 3.00
N ILE A 72 -29.20 38.99 3.88
CA ILE A 72 -27.86 38.52 3.50
C ILE A 72 -27.92 37.18 2.78
N LEU A 73 -28.76 36.26 3.27
CA LEU A 73 -28.95 34.95 2.63
C LEU A 73 -29.58 35.07 1.24
N ILE A 74 -30.58 35.93 1.06
CA ILE A 74 -31.17 36.18 -0.27
C ILE A 74 -30.13 36.77 -1.23
N THR A 75 -29.35 37.77 -0.78
CA THR A 75 -28.27 38.37 -1.59
C THR A 75 -27.23 37.33 -1.99
N LEU A 76 -26.83 36.46 -1.05
CA LEU A 76 -25.93 35.34 -1.34
C LEU A 76 -26.53 34.40 -2.39
N LEU A 77 -27.79 33.97 -2.23
CA LEU A 77 -28.43 33.06 -3.18
C LEU A 77 -28.51 33.65 -4.58
N LYS A 78 -28.81 34.94 -4.71
CA LYS A 78 -28.78 35.66 -5.99
C LYS A 78 -27.39 35.72 -6.60
N GLN A 79 -26.36 35.94 -5.78
CA GLN A 79 -24.97 35.96 -6.24
C GLN A 79 -24.51 34.59 -6.74
N LEU A 80 -25.01 33.52 -6.13
CA LEU A 80 -24.66 32.15 -6.48
C LEU A 80 -25.41 31.65 -7.72
N ASP A 81 -26.63 32.14 -7.96
CA ASP A 81 -27.41 31.79 -9.14
C ASP A 81 -28.17 32.99 -9.74
N ASN A 82 -27.72 33.42 -10.92
CA ASN A 82 -28.30 34.54 -11.67
C ASN A 82 -29.75 34.29 -12.14
N SER A 83 -30.26 33.05 -12.10
CA SER A 83 -31.67 32.77 -12.41
C SER A 83 -32.65 33.30 -11.34
N LEU A 84 -32.13 33.70 -10.18
CA LEU A 84 -32.91 34.16 -9.03
C LEU A 84 -33.01 35.69 -8.93
N ILE A 85 -32.56 36.44 -9.94
CA ILE A 85 -32.51 37.91 -9.93
C ILE A 85 -33.90 38.54 -9.74
N ASP A 86 -34.97 37.91 -10.25
CA ASP A 86 -36.35 38.43 -10.21
C ASP A 86 -36.98 38.50 -8.81
N TYR A 87 -36.35 37.91 -7.79
CA TYR A 87 -36.88 37.94 -6.42
C TYR A 87 -36.61 39.27 -5.74
N VAL A 88 -37.65 40.01 -5.33
CA VAL A 88 -37.50 41.31 -4.66
C VAL A 88 -37.44 41.15 -3.13
N ILE A 89 -36.53 41.88 -2.45
CA ILE A 89 -36.24 41.81 -1.00
C ILE A 89 -37.15 42.78 -0.20
N GLU A 90 -38.26 43.26 -0.76
CA GLU A 90 -39.00 44.42 -0.23
C GLU A 90 -39.99 44.10 0.89
N ASP A 91 -40.18 42.83 1.28
CA ASP A 91 -41.09 42.54 2.39
C ASP A 91 -40.52 43.07 3.71
N GLU A 92 -41.30 43.87 4.44
CA GLU A 92 -40.92 44.34 5.78
C GLU A 92 -40.95 43.23 6.85
N ASP A 93 -41.73 42.17 6.61
CA ASP A 93 -41.91 41.04 7.53
C ASP A 93 -40.79 39.99 7.36
N ASP A 94 -39.99 39.81 8.41
CA ASP A 94 -38.86 38.88 8.46
C ASP A 94 -39.29 37.44 8.18
N LEU A 95 -40.47 37.01 8.61
CA LEU A 95 -40.94 35.64 8.46
C LEU A 95 -41.29 35.35 7.00
N LYS A 96 -42.02 36.25 6.34
CA LYS A 96 -42.33 36.14 4.91
C LYS A 96 -41.06 36.19 4.05
N ARG A 97 -40.10 37.03 4.44
CA ARG A 97 -38.82 37.13 3.74
C ARG A 97 -38.00 35.84 3.89
N ALA A 98 -38.00 35.22 5.06
CA ALA A 98 -37.38 33.91 5.28
C ALA A 98 -38.07 32.80 4.47
N GLU A 99 -39.40 32.80 4.34
CA GLU A 99 -40.13 31.86 3.49
C GLU A 99 -39.70 31.98 2.02
N LYS A 100 -39.66 33.19 1.47
CA LYS A 100 -39.18 33.43 0.09
C LYS A 100 -37.74 32.98 -0.09
N MET A 101 -36.86 33.25 0.88
CA MET A 101 -35.47 32.80 0.86
C MET A 101 -35.38 31.26 0.79
N LEU A 102 -36.21 30.54 1.56
CA LEU A 102 -36.25 29.08 1.54
C LEU A 102 -36.83 28.53 0.24
N GLU A 103 -37.81 29.20 -0.37
CA GLU A 103 -38.32 28.86 -1.72
C GLU A 103 -37.23 29.05 -2.79
N MET A 104 -36.45 30.12 -2.72
CA MET A 104 -35.30 30.33 -3.60
C MET A 104 -34.27 29.22 -3.41
N ALA A 105 -33.98 28.85 -2.16
CA ALA A 105 -33.07 27.75 -1.86
C ALA A 105 -33.61 26.39 -2.38
N ASP A 106 -34.93 26.20 -2.45
CA ASP A 106 -35.56 24.99 -2.99
C ASP A 106 -35.35 24.89 -4.50
N LYS A 107 -35.49 26.01 -5.23
CA LYS A 107 -35.30 26.06 -6.69
C LYS A 107 -33.90 25.62 -7.13
N ILE A 108 -32.89 25.98 -6.36
CA ILE A 108 -31.48 25.58 -6.60
C ILE A 108 -31.14 24.21 -6.00
N GLY A 109 -32.09 23.55 -5.32
CA GLY A 109 -31.89 22.26 -4.68
C GLY A 109 -30.97 22.31 -3.46
N CYS A 110 -30.91 23.45 -2.78
CA CYS A 110 -30.13 23.69 -1.56
C CYS A 110 -31.01 23.76 -0.28
N ARG A 111 -32.34 23.63 -0.40
CA ARG A 111 -33.23 23.67 0.76
C ARG A 111 -32.86 22.56 1.74
N SER A 112 -32.67 22.95 2.99
CA SER A 112 -32.38 22.06 4.11
C SER A 112 -33.59 21.92 5.03
N PHE A 113 -33.41 21.26 6.16
CA PHE A 113 -34.44 20.98 7.17
C PHE A 113 -34.91 22.22 7.95
N VAL A 114 -34.49 23.42 7.55
CA VAL A 114 -34.72 24.68 8.26
C VAL A 114 -36.06 25.29 7.85
N THR A 115 -36.82 25.76 8.83
CA THR A 115 -38.09 26.48 8.62
C THR A 115 -37.90 28.00 8.74
N ALA A 116 -38.84 28.79 8.22
CA ALA A 116 -38.76 30.26 8.31
C ALA A 116 -38.70 30.75 9.76
N THR A 117 -39.41 30.10 10.67
CA THR A 117 -39.37 30.39 12.11
C THR A 117 -37.97 30.13 12.69
N ASP A 118 -37.31 29.03 12.30
CA ASP A 118 -35.95 28.72 12.77
C ASP A 118 -34.92 29.78 12.33
N VAL A 119 -35.11 30.37 11.14
CA VAL A 119 -34.23 31.43 10.61
C VAL A 119 -34.41 32.71 11.41
N VAL A 120 -35.65 33.16 11.62
CA VAL A 120 -35.95 34.40 12.36
C VAL A 120 -35.55 34.28 13.84
N GLU A 121 -35.75 33.10 14.44
CA GLU A 121 -35.25 32.80 15.80
C GLU A 121 -33.71 32.72 15.84
N GLY A 122 -33.08 32.42 14.70
CA GLY A 122 -31.65 32.20 14.49
C GLY A 122 -31.09 31.02 15.26
N ASN A 123 -31.73 29.87 15.08
CA ASN A 123 -31.26 28.62 15.64
C ASN A 123 -29.88 28.26 15.07
N GLU A 124 -28.83 28.37 15.89
CA GLU A 124 -27.43 28.21 15.48
C GLU A 124 -27.15 26.91 14.74
N LYS A 125 -27.68 25.81 15.25
CA LYS A 125 -27.43 24.47 14.70
C LYS A 125 -28.04 24.34 13.31
N LEU A 126 -29.27 24.82 13.14
CA LEU A 126 -29.99 24.74 11.87
C LEU A 126 -29.41 25.71 10.84
N MET A 127 -29.05 26.93 11.25
CA MET A 127 -28.43 27.92 10.38
C MET A 127 -27.07 27.47 9.86
N LEU A 128 -26.21 26.95 10.74
CA LEU A 128 -24.92 26.39 10.35
C LEU A 128 -25.08 25.27 9.32
N MET A 129 -26.03 24.38 9.54
CA MET A 129 -26.33 23.26 8.66
C MET A 129 -26.85 23.72 7.29
N PHE A 130 -27.71 24.74 7.28
CA PHE A 130 -28.22 25.33 6.05
C PHE A 130 -27.10 25.95 5.20
N ILE A 131 -26.24 26.76 5.82
CA ILE A 131 -25.12 27.42 5.14
C ILE A 131 -24.10 26.38 4.64
N ALA A 132 -23.79 25.38 5.46
CA ALA A 132 -22.92 24.27 5.05
C ALA A 132 -23.50 23.49 3.87
N ASN A 133 -24.82 23.33 3.79
CA ASN A 133 -25.48 22.69 2.67
C ASN A 133 -25.36 23.51 1.38
N ILE A 134 -25.63 24.83 1.46
CA ILE A 134 -25.44 25.77 0.33
C ILE A 134 -23.99 25.73 -0.14
N PHE A 135 -23.04 25.83 0.79
CA PHE A 135 -21.61 25.73 0.51
C PHE A 135 -21.31 24.46 -0.27
N ASN A 136 -21.64 23.28 0.29
CA ASN A 136 -21.34 21.99 -0.33
C ASN A 136 -21.95 21.83 -1.73
N LYS A 137 -23.15 22.36 -1.96
CA LYS A 137 -23.84 22.25 -3.25
C LYS A 137 -23.22 23.15 -4.31
N MET A 138 -22.95 24.41 -3.98
CA MET A 138 -22.36 25.38 -4.92
C MET A 138 -20.88 25.13 -5.18
N THR A 139 -20.18 24.55 -4.21
CA THR A 139 -18.78 24.11 -4.35
C THR A 139 -18.64 22.74 -5.02
N SER A 140 -19.73 21.99 -5.20
CA SER A 140 -19.71 20.73 -5.96
C SER A 140 -19.65 20.95 -7.48
N VAL A 141 -19.55 22.20 -7.95
CA VAL A 141 -19.21 22.51 -9.35
C VAL A 141 -17.78 22.00 -9.62
N PRO A 142 -17.54 21.28 -10.73
CA PRO A 142 -16.28 20.60 -10.99
C PRO A 142 -15.09 21.56 -10.92
N MET A 143 -13.95 21.01 -10.43
CA MET A 143 -12.61 21.59 -10.40
C MET A 143 -12.40 22.62 -11.53
N SER A 144 -11.87 23.81 -11.20
CA SER A 144 -11.73 24.89 -12.18
C SER A 144 -10.95 24.43 -13.42
N GLU A 145 -11.25 25.00 -14.60
CA GLU A 145 -10.60 24.63 -15.88
C GLU A 145 -9.06 24.71 -15.83
N ILE A 146 -8.54 25.56 -14.93
CA ILE A 146 -7.11 25.72 -14.66
C ILE A 146 -6.54 24.51 -13.91
N GLU A 147 -7.26 24.01 -12.91
CA GLU A 147 -6.88 22.81 -12.16
C GLU A 147 -7.01 21.55 -13.01
N LEU A 148 -8.01 21.47 -13.90
CA LEU A 148 -8.11 20.39 -14.88
C LEU A 148 -6.90 20.37 -15.81
N LYS A 149 -6.50 21.53 -16.36
CA LYS A 149 -5.28 21.63 -17.18
C LYS A 149 -4.02 21.25 -16.41
N LEU A 150 -3.91 21.64 -15.14
CA LEU A 150 -2.77 21.27 -14.29
C LEU A 150 -2.74 19.77 -13.97
N GLN A 151 -3.90 19.16 -13.74
CA GLN A 151 -4.02 17.72 -13.57
C GLN A 151 -3.72 16.99 -14.87
N GLU A 152 -4.18 17.47 -16.02
CA GLU A 152 -3.86 16.91 -17.33
C GLU A 152 -2.37 16.96 -17.65
N THR A 153 -1.67 18.05 -17.33
CA THR A 153 -0.21 18.11 -17.51
C THR A 153 0.52 17.16 -16.58
N THR A 154 0.06 17.04 -15.33
CA THR A 154 0.60 16.08 -14.36
C THR A 154 0.37 14.63 -14.81
N ILE A 155 -0.83 14.31 -15.31
CA ILE A 155 -1.17 13.00 -15.86
C ILE A 155 -0.27 12.67 -17.05
N LYS A 156 -0.04 13.62 -17.97
CA LYS A 156 0.87 13.43 -19.11
C LYS A 156 2.31 13.17 -18.66
N GLN A 157 2.79 13.88 -17.64
CA GLN A 157 4.13 13.66 -17.07
C GLN A 157 4.24 12.28 -16.41
N LEU A 158 3.22 11.88 -15.65
CA LEU A 158 3.16 10.56 -15.02
C LEU A 158 3.08 9.45 -16.07
N GLN A 159 2.31 9.62 -17.15
CA GLN A 159 2.24 8.68 -18.27
C GLN A 159 3.62 8.44 -18.91
N GLY A 160 4.37 9.50 -19.21
CA GLY A 160 5.74 9.34 -19.73
C GLY A 160 6.68 8.64 -18.75
N THR A 161 6.48 8.84 -17.44
CA THR A 161 7.27 8.14 -16.41
C THR A 161 6.91 6.66 -16.33
N VAL A 162 5.62 6.31 -16.49
CA VAL A 162 5.16 4.91 -16.53
C VAL A 162 5.74 4.20 -17.75
N GLU A 163 5.68 4.81 -18.93
CA GLU A 163 6.25 4.23 -20.16
C GLU A 163 7.76 3.95 -20.03
N LEU A 164 8.52 4.87 -19.42
CA LEU A 164 9.94 4.64 -19.15
C LEU A 164 10.17 3.46 -18.21
N LYS A 165 9.38 3.35 -17.14
CA LYS A 165 9.47 2.22 -16.20
C LYS A 165 9.06 0.90 -16.84
N ASP A 166 8.09 0.90 -17.75
CA ASP A 166 7.70 -0.30 -18.50
C ASP A 166 8.85 -0.79 -19.39
N ILE A 167 9.61 0.12 -20.01
CA ILE A 167 10.83 -0.23 -20.76
C ILE A 167 11.90 -0.83 -19.83
N GLU A 168 12.14 -0.21 -18.67
CA GLU A 168 13.08 -0.74 -17.67
C GLU A 168 12.68 -2.15 -17.21
N LEU A 169 11.39 -2.38 -16.95
CA LEU A 169 10.87 -3.70 -16.58
C LEU A 169 11.09 -4.75 -17.67
N LEU A 170 10.87 -4.40 -18.95
CA LEU A 170 11.12 -5.30 -20.08
C LEU A 170 12.61 -5.69 -20.16
N THR A 171 13.51 -4.71 -20.03
CA THR A 171 14.96 -4.99 -20.08
C THR A 171 15.44 -5.86 -18.91
N LEU A 172 14.92 -5.63 -17.70
CA LEU A 172 15.20 -6.48 -16.55
C LEU A 172 14.65 -7.90 -16.74
N GLN A 173 13.46 -8.03 -17.33
CA GLN A 173 12.86 -9.33 -17.63
C GLN A 173 13.72 -10.13 -18.63
N ASP A 174 14.28 -9.46 -19.65
CA ASP A 174 15.19 -10.09 -20.62
C ASP A 174 16.49 -10.57 -19.95
N GLN A 175 17.06 -9.77 -19.03
CA GLN A 175 18.24 -10.17 -18.26
C GLN A 175 17.95 -11.39 -17.36
N ILE A 176 16.77 -11.43 -16.72
CA ILE A 176 16.32 -12.58 -15.94
C ILE A 176 16.21 -13.82 -16.83
N ASN A 177 15.61 -13.68 -18.01
CA ASN A 177 15.44 -14.80 -18.95
C ASN A 177 16.80 -15.34 -19.43
N SER A 178 17.75 -14.45 -19.75
CA SER A 178 19.12 -14.84 -20.10
C SER A 178 19.79 -15.60 -18.96
N SER A 179 19.74 -15.05 -17.75
CA SER A 179 20.34 -15.68 -16.55
C SER A 179 19.71 -17.04 -16.25
N ASN A 180 18.39 -17.18 -16.39
CA ASN A 180 17.70 -18.45 -16.21
C ASN A 180 18.14 -19.49 -17.24
N SER A 181 18.42 -19.08 -18.48
CA SER A 181 18.95 -19.98 -19.50
C SER A 181 20.33 -20.53 -19.13
N GLU A 182 21.21 -19.67 -18.58
CA GLU A 182 22.53 -20.06 -18.09
C GLU A 182 22.43 -21.02 -16.89
N ILE A 183 21.53 -20.72 -15.95
CA ILE A 183 21.24 -21.59 -14.80
C ILE A 183 20.79 -22.97 -15.28
N ASN A 184 19.92 -23.06 -16.29
CA ASN A 184 19.46 -24.33 -16.82
C ASN A 184 20.59 -25.17 -17.43
N VAL A 185 21.51 -24.53 -18.17
CA VAL A 185 22.70 -25.20 -18.71
C VAL A 185 23.61 -25.70 -17.60
N LEU A 186 23.87 -24.87 -16.58
CA LEU A 186 24.69 -25.24 -15.43
C LEU A 186 24.06 -26.40 -14.64
N ASN A 187 22.75 -26.37 -14.42
CA ASN A 187 22.02 -27.45 -13.74
C ASN A 187 22.12 -28.77 -14.51
N ALA A 188 22.03 -28.75 -15.84
CA ALA A 188 22.24 -29.94 -16.66
C ALA A 188 23.66 -30.50 -16.50
N LYS A 189 24.67 -29.62 -16.48
CA LYS A 189 26.07 -30.02 -16.26
C LYS A 189 26.29 -30.61 -14.87
N VAL A 190 25.72 -29.99 -13.83
CA VAL A 190 25.77 -30.52 -12.46
C VAL A 190 25.14 -31.90 -12.39
N LYS A 191 23.98 -32.11 -13.03
CA LYS A 191 23.32 -33.42 -13.08
C LYS A 191 24.20 -34.49 -13.73
N ASN A 192 24.85 -34.17 -14.85
CA ASN A 192 25.76 -35.11 -15.53
C ASN A 192 26.96 -35.46 -14.64
N LEU A 193 27.59 -34.47 -14.01
CA LEU A 193 28.71 -34.69 -13.09
C LEU A 193 28.28 -35.51 -11.85
N GLN A 194 27.06 -35.31 -11.35
CA GLN A 194 26.52 -36.11 -10.25
C GLN A 194 26.37 -37.59 -10.65
N GLN A 195 25.87 -37.86 -11.86
CA GLN A 195 25.77 -39.23 -12.38
C GLN A 195 27.14 -39.87 -12.55
N GLU A 196 28.11 -39.14 -13.09
CA GLU A 196 29.48 -39.64 -13.25
C GLU A 196 30.13 -39.96 -11.90
N ASN A 197 29.97 -39.09 -10.90
CA ASN A 197 30.46 -39.34 -9.55
C ASN A 197 29.80 -40.57 -8.91
N GLN A 198 28.51 -40.80 -9.15
CA GLN A 198 27.81 -41.98 -8.66
C GLN A 198 28.40 -43.27 -9.26
N LEU A 199 28.61 -43.30 -10.58
CA LEU A 199 29.23 -44.44 -11.26
C LEU A 199 30.66 -44.70 -10.76
N LEU A 200 31.44 -43.63 -10.53
CA LEU A 200 32.78 -43.75 -9.97
C LEU A 200 32.75 -44.30 -8.54
N GLN A 201 31.79 -43.91 -7.71
CA GLN A 201 31.63 -44.46 -6.36
C GLN A 201 31.32 -45.96 -6.39
N GLU A 202 30.42 -46.40 -7.28
CA GLU A 202 30.09 -47.82 -7.48
C GLU A 202 31.33 -48.62 -7.90
N CYS A 203 32.11 -48.11 -8.86
CA CYS A 203 33.36 -48.74 -9.32
C CYS A 203 34.40 -48.87 -8.19
N ILE A 204 34.56 -47.81 -7.37
CA ILE A 204 35.46 -47.85 -6.20
C ILE A 204 35.00 -48.91 -5.20
N GLU A 205 33.70 -49.06 -4.97
CA GLU A 205 33.16 -50.06 -4.05
C GLU A 205 33.42 -51.49 -4.54
N ASP A 206 33.25 -51.74 -5.83
CA ASP A 206 33.53 -53.04 -6.45
C ASP A 206 35.03 -53.38 -6.40
N GLN A 207 35.89 -52.41 -6.66
CA GLN A 207 37.34 -52.57 -6.48
C GLN A 207 37.69 -52.87 -5.01
N ARG A 208 37.06 -52.20 -4.04
CA ARG A 208 37.25 -52.50 -2.61
C ARG A 208 36.85 -53.93 -2.25
N LYS A 209 35.71 -54.42 -2.75
CA LYS A 209 35.27 -55.81 -2.56
C LYS A 209 36.28 -56.81 -3.14
N THR A 210 36.77 -56.52 -4.34
CA THR A 210 37.77 -57.35 -5.03
C THR A 210 39.08 -57.39 -4.25
N ASN A 211 39.59 -56.24 -3.82
CA ASN A 211 40.82 -56.15 -3.02
C ASN A 211 40.70 -56.88 -1.69
N LYS A 212 39.52 -56.81 -1.03
CA LYS A 212 39.26 -57.58 0.19
C LYS A 212 39.36 -59.08 -0.05
N SER A 213 38.70 -59.59 -1.09
CA SER A 213 38.76 -61.01 -1.49
C SER A 213 40.18 -61.47 -1.82
N LEU A 214 40.95 -60.63 -2.54
CA LEU A 214 42.36 -60.90 -2.83
C LEU A 214 43.22 -60.93 -1.56
N SER A 215 42.99 -60.00 -0.63
CA SER A 215 43.68 -59.94 0.66
C SER A 215 43.42 -61.20 1.50
N GLU A 216 42.16 -61.66 1.56
CA GLU A 216 41.78 -62.90 2.24
C GLU A 216 42.47 -64.13 1.61
N ARG A 217 42.52 -64.22 0.28
CA ARG A 217 43.25 -65.31 -0.40
C ARG A 217 44.75 -65.25 -0.14
N LEU A 218 45.33 -64.06 -0.13
CA LEU A 218 46.75 -63.85 0.13
C LEU A 218 47.08 -64.28 1.56
N PHE A 219 46.25 -63.92 2.54
CA PHE A 219 46.37 -64.39 3.92
C PHE A 219 46.35 -65.92 4.02
N CYS A 220 45.41 -66.60 3.36
CA CYS A 220 45.36 -68.07 3.34
C CYS A 220 46.63 -68.69 2.73
N LYS A 221 47.16 -68.10 1.65
CA LYS A 221 48.41 -68.56 1.03
C LYS A 221 49.63 -68.34 1.94
N THR A 222 49.70 -67.19 2.62
CA THR A 222 50.76 -66.92 3.60
C THR A 222 50.74 -67.94 4.73
N ALA A 223 49.58 -68.19 5.34
CA ALA A 223 49.46 -69.21 6.39
C ALA A 223 49.85 -70.62 5.92
N ALA A 224 49.51 -70.98 4.68
CA ALA A 224 49.93 -72.26 4.09
C ALA A 224 51.45 -72.32 3.85
N MET A 225 52.06 -71.21 3.42
CA MET A 225 53.50 -71.08 3.24
C MET A 225 54.24 -71.22 4.58
N ASP A 226 53.76 -70.55 5.63
CA ASP A 226 54.33 -70.65 6.98
C ASP A 226 54.27 -72.09 7.50
N SER A 227 53.16 -72.80 7.29
CA SER A 227 53.03 -74.22 7.66
C SER A 227 53.97 -75.14 6.87
N LEU A 228 54.19 -74.86 5.58
CA LEU A 228 55.17 -75.60 4.77
C LEU A 228 56.60 -75.31 5.21
N GLN A 229 56.89 -74.07 5.61
CA GLN A 229 58.19 -73.68 6.11
C GLN A 229 58.50 -74.35 7.46
N GLU A 230 57.54 -74.42 8.37
CA GLU A 230 57.66 -75.16 9.62
C GLU A 230 57.94 -76.66 9.36
N LYS A 231 57.21 -77.27 8.42
CA LYS A 231 57.47 -78.66 8.01
C LYS A 231 58.87 -78.85 7.43
N TYR A 232 59.32 -77.92 6.59
CA TYR A 232 60.67 -77.96 6.01
C TYR A 232 61.74 -77.86 7.10
N GLU A 233 61.59 -76.93 8.05
CA GLU A 233 62.50 -76.78 9.18
C GLU A 233 62.56 -78.04 10.06
N ASN A 234 61.42 -78.70 10.29
CA ASN A 234 61.38 -79.97 11.01
C ASN A 234 62.10 -81.09 10.26
N VAL A 235 61.91 -81.21 8.95
CA VAL A 235 62.63 -82.20 8.11
C VAL A 235 64.14 -81.93 8.11
N CYS A 236 64.58 -80.66 8.07
CA CYS A 236 66.00 -80.32 8.19
C CYS A 236 66.57 -80.79 9.53
N LYS A 237 65.85 -80.57 10.65
CA LYS A 237 66.27 -81.06 11.97
C LYS A 237 66.35 -82.58 12.01
N GLU A 238 65.34 -83.28 11.50
CA GLU A 238 65.35 -84.75 11.42
C GLU A 238 66.52 -85.29 10.59
N TYR A 239 66.86 -84.60 9.49
CA TYR A 239 68.01 -84.94 8.67
C TYR A 239 69.34 -84.72 9.40
N ASP A 240 69.49 -83.59 10.11
CA ASP A 240 70.68 -83.30 10.91
C ASP A 240 70.85 -84.31 12.06
N ASP A 241 69.76 -84.68 12.74
CA ASP A 241 69.72 -85.72 13.78
C ASP A 241 70.08 -87.11 13.21
N PHE A 242 69.59 -87.45 12.01
CA PHE A 242 69.94 -88.70 11.34
C PHE A 242 71.42 -88.75 10.97
N LYS A 243 71.95 -87.64 10.45
CA LYS A 243 73.36 -87.50 10.09
C LYS A 243 74.27 -87.66 11.31
N THR A 244 73.95 -87.04 12.44
CA THR A 244 74.71 -87.20 13.70
C THR A 244 74.69 -88.63 14.21
N LYS A 245 73.53 -89.31 14.20
CA LYS A 245 73.45 -90.75 14.59
C LYS A 245 74.27 -91.66 13.68
N GLN A 246 74.37 -91.34 12.39
CA GLN A 246 75.17 -92.11 11.44
C GLN A 246 76.67 -91.90 11.67
N GLU A 247 77.08 -90.69 12.04
CA GLU A 247 78.46 -90.36 12.44
C GLU A 247 78.82 -91.06 13.77
N ASP A 248 77.92 -91.10 14.76
CA ASP A 248 78.14 -91.80 16.04
C ASP A 248 78.24 -93.32 15.88
N SER A 249 77.46 -93.92 14.96
CA SER A 249 77.50 -95.38 14.69
C SER A 249 78.75 -95.83 13.91
N GLN A 250 79.58 -94.91 13.42
CA GLN A 250 80.87 -95.21 12.79
C GLN A 250 82.06 -95.10 13.76
N VAL A 251 81.81 -94.70 15.03
CA VAL A 251 82.85 -94.49 16.05
C VAL A 251 82.85 -95.56 17.16
N GLU A 252 81.83 -96.44 17.24
CA GLU A 252 81.84 -97.69 18.04
C GLU A 252 82.43 -98.88 17.26
#